data_AF-A0A920EIY0-F1
#
_entry.id   AF-A0A920EIY0-F1
#
_cell.length_a   1.000
_cell.length_b   1.000
_cell.length_c   1.000
_cell.angle_alpha   90.00
_cell.angle_beta   90.00
_cell.angle_gamma   90.00
#
_symmetry.space_group_name_H-M   'P 1'
#
loop_
_entity.id
_entity.type
_entity.pdbx_description
1 polymer ?
#
loop_
_entity_poly.entity_id
_entity_poly.type
_entity_poly.pdbx_seq_one_letter_code
_entity_poly.pdbx_strand_id
1 'polypeptide(L)'
;MHINLENYNSALNRKIKNFKILLSKHDFPTPKIFPSPIKNFRMRAEFRIWHDDGVAKYAMNYPGQKKVYFLEEFPIASLIINKTMNPLIKMINNCLALKEKLFSVEFLSSGQNKILITLIYHKPLNNDWSLSAERVRRELGVSIIGRSRKKKIVLGDSFVEENIKVKDHSFVFRTTRGVFYSAKFKNQ
;
A
#
# COMPACT_ATOMS: atom_id res chain seq x y z
N MET A 1 13.76 6.59 7.09
CA MET A 1 12.92 7.78 7.32
C MET A 1 11.83 7.42 8.32
N HIS A 2 11.91 7.93 9.55
CA HIS A 2 10.74 7.88 10.43
C HIS A 2 9.68 8.82 9.87
N ILE A 3 8.47 8.31 9.68
CA ILE A 3 7.33 9.19 9.46
C ILE A 3 7.20 10.01 10.73
N ASN A 4 7.55 11.30 10.66
CA ASN A 4 7.47 12.19 11.81
C ASN A 4 5.99 12.53 12.04
N LEU A 5 5.37 11.77 12.93
CA LEU A 5 3.96 11.90 13.29
C LEU A 5 3.73 13.06 14.28
N GLU A 6 4.76 13.45 15.03
CA GLU A 6 4.71 14.53 16.03
C GLU A 6 4.47 15.91 15.38
N ASN A 7 4.91 16.08 14.14
CA ASN A 7 4.75 17.33 13.40
C ASN A 7 3.44 17.44 12.58
N TYR A 8 2.43 16.61 12.84
CA TYR A 8 1.19 16.62 12.06
C TYR A 8 0.50 17.99 12.03
N ASN A 9 0.29 18.60 13.19
CA ASN A 9 -0.39 19.91 13.28
C ASN A 9 0.39 21.02 12.58
N SER A 10 1.71 21.03 12.74
CA SER A 10 2.59 21.98 12.04
C SER A 10 2.51 21.79 10.51
N ALA A 11 2.54 20.54 10.04
CA ALA A 11 2.40 20.23 8.62
C ALA A 11 1.03 20.62 8.06
N LEU A 12 -0.06 20.40 8.82
CA LEU A 12 -1.41 20.82 8.45
C LEU A 12 -1.52 22.34 8.38
N ASN A 13 -1.05 23.05 9.41
CA ASN A 13 -1.08 24.51 9.46
C ASN A 13 -0.27 25.13 8.32
N ARG A 14 0.89 24.57 7.97
CA ARG A 14 1.67 25.00 6.80
C ARG A 14 0.88 24.84 5.49
N LYS A 15 0.16 23.73 5.31
CA LYS A 15 -0.71 23.54 4.13
C LYS A 15 -1.85 24.54 4.08
N ILE A 16 -2.51 24.80 5.21
CA ILE A 16 -3.58 25.81 5.31
C ILE A 16 -3.04 27.20 4.96
N LYS A 17 -1.89 27.59 5.54
CA LYS A 17 -1.24 28.87 5.25
C LYS A 17 -0.92 29.00 3.76
N ASN A 18 -0.26 28.00 3.18
CA ASN A 18 0.10 28.02 1.75
C ASN A 18 -1.14 28.09 0.85
N PHE A 19 -2.21 27.37 1.20
CA PHE A 19 -3.48 27.41 0.45
C PHE A 19 -4.13 28.80 0.52
N LYS A 20 -4.19 29.43 1.70
CA LYS A 20 -4.71 30.79 1.85
C LYS A 20 -3.89 31.81 1.05
N ILE A 21 -2.56 31.67 1.05
CA ILE A 21 -1.67 32.54 0.25
C ILE A 21 -1.93 32.35 -1.25
N LEU A 22 -2.07 31.10 -1.71
CA LEU A 22 -2.32 30.79 -3.12
C LEU A 22 -3.62 31.45 -3.63
N LEU A 23 -4.64 31.51 -2.79
CA LEU A 23 -5.95 32.05 -3.15
C LEU A 23 -6.13 33.53 -2.84
N SER A 24 -5.13 34.22 -2.27
CA SER A 24 -5.28 35.60 -1.77
C SER A 24 -5.66 36.63 -2.84
N LYS A 25 -5.42 36.33 -4.12
CA LYS A 25 -5.79 37.18 -5.26
C LYS A 25 -7.24 37.01 -5.72
N HIS A 26 -8.01 36.15 -5.06
CA HIS A 26 -9.38 35.82 -5.40
C HIS A 26 -10.25 35.88 -4.15
N ASP A 27 -11.53 36.22 -4.33
CA ASP A 27 -12.50 36.22 -3.25
C ASP A 27 -13.05 34.81 -3.04
N PHE A 28 -12.47 34.07 -2.09
CA PHE A 28 -12.89 32.72 -1.73
C PHE A 28 -13.39 32.68 -0.28
N PRO A 29 -14.44 31.88 0.00
CA PRO A 29 -14.92 31.71 1.37
C PRO A 29 -13.86 31.02 2.24
N THR A 30 -14.01 31.16 3.57
CA THR A 30 -13.12 30.50 4.53
C THR A 30 -13.15 28.98 4.31
N PRO A 31 -11.98 28.32 4.09
CA PRO A 31 -11.96 26.91 3.79
C PRO A 31 -12.35 26.05 5.00
N LYS A 32 -13.24 25.10 4.78
CA LYS A 32 -13.52 24.02 5.75
C LYS A 32 -12.38 23.01 5.72
N ILE A 33 -11.79 22.72 6.88
CA ILE A 33 -10.62 21.83 7.01
C ILE A 33 -11.06 20.45 7.47
N PHE A 34 -10.63 19.42 6.73
CA PHE A 34 -10.88 18.02 7.05
C PHE A 34 -9.56 17.30 7.37
N PRO A 35 -9.16 17.20 8.66
CA PRO A 35 -7.93 16.52 9.02
C PRO A 35 -8.05 15.02 8.77
N SER A 36 -6.99 14.41 8.24
CA SER A 36 -6.86 12.95 8.17
C SER A 36 -6.35 12.39 9.49
N PRO A 37 -6.60 11.10 9.79
CA PRO A 37 -5.88 10.42 10.87
C PRO A 37 -4.37 10.53 10.68
N ILE A 38 -3.64 10.43 11.79
CA ILE A 38 -2.17 10.54 11.82
C ILE A 38 -1.50 9.23 11.40
N LYS A 39 -2.09 8.08 11.77
CA LYS A 39 -1.64 6.72 11.42
C LYS A 39 -2.72 5.97 10.66
N ASN A 40 -2.35 4.84 10.05
CA ASN A 40 -3.27 3.85 9.48
C ASN A 40 -4.26 4.33 8.39
N PHE A 41 -3.99 5.50 7.79
CA PHE A 41 -4.93 6.11 6.85
C PHE A 41 -4.69 5.69 5.41
N ARG A 42 -3.57 5.05 5.06
CA ARG A 42 -3.16 4.78 3.68
C ARG A 42 -3.53 3.35 3.29
N MET A 43 -4.52 3.22 2.41
CA MET A 43 -5.04 1.91 1.97
C MET A 43 -4.20 1.24 0.87
N ARG A 44 -3.23 1.95 0.29
CA ARG A 44 -2.31 1.46 -0.74
C ARG A 44 -0.86 1.76 -0.39
N ALA A 45 0.00 0.76 -0.46
CA ALA A 45 1.44 0.90 -0.28
C ALA A 45 2.19 0.16 -1.40
N GLU A 46 3.32 0.69 -1.81
CA GLU A 46 4.21 0.04 -2.78
C GLU A 46 5.63 0.16 -2.26
N PHE A 47 6.32 -0.97 -2.25
CA PHE A 47 7.70 -1.06 -1.78
C PHE A 47 8.55 -1.73 -2.84
N ARG A 48 9.75 -1.20 -3.05
CA ARG A 48 10.79 -1.94 -3.74
C ARG A 48 11.21 -3.11 -2.85
N ILE A 49 11.56 -4.23 -3.47
CA ILE A 49 12.27 -5.31 -2.80
C ILE A 49 13.75 -5.19 -3.13
N TRP A 50 14.56 -5.01 -2.10
CA TRP A 50 16.01 -5.01 -2.19
C TRP A 50 16.54 -6.35 -1.69
N HIS A 51 17.50 -6.93 -2.40
CA HIS A 51 18.16 -8.16 -2.00
C HIS A 51 19.52 -7.80 -1.42
N ASP A 52 19.67 -8.05 -0.13
CA ASP A 52 20.87 -7.77 0.66
C ASP A 52 21.39 -9.11 1.20
N ASP A 53 22.57 -9.54 0.74
CA ASP A 53 23.13 -10.87 1.05
C ASP A 53 22.14 -12.04 0.86
N GLY A 54 21.37 -11.97 -0.23
CA GLY A 54 20.37 -13.01 -0.56
C GLY A 54 19.09 -12.96 0.28
N VAL A 55 18.91 -11.93 1.11
CA VAL A 55 17.70 -11.67 1.89
C VAL A 55 16.90 -10.53 1.26
N ALA A 56 15.63 -10.79 0.94
CA ALA A 56 14.69 -9.81 0.46
C ALA A 56 14.21 -8.91 1.61
N LYS A 57 14.34 -7.59 1.44
CA LYS A 57 13.90 -6.55 2.38
C LYS A 57 13.00 -5.53 1.67
N TYR A 58 12.00 -5.01 2.36
CA TYR A 58 11.23 -3.86 1.88
C TYR A 58 12.11 -2.61 1.88
N ALA A 59 12.02 -1.83 0.81
CA ALA A 59 12.89 -0.69 0.58
C ALA A 59 12.12 0.50 -0.02
N MET A 60 12.53 1.70 0.40
CA MET A 60 12.09 2.97 -0.16
C MET A 60 13.27 3.93 -0.31
N ASN A 61 13.13 4.93 -1.17
CA ASN A 61 14.12 6.00 -1.29
C ASN A 61 13.82 7.14 -0.31
N TYR A 62 14.86 7.79 0.20
CA TYR A 62 14.69 9.08 0.87
C TYR A 62 14.10 10.10 -0.11
N PRO A 63 13.14 10.95 0.33
CA PRO A 63 12.58 11.98 -0.53
C PRO A 63 13.66 12.86 -1.17
N GLY A 64 13.64 13.00 -2.49
CA GLY A 64 14.61 13.79 -3.24
C GLY A 64 16.00 13.17 -3.38
N GLN A 65 16.23 11.93 -2.92
CA GLN A 65 17.54 11.28 -2.98
C GLN A 65 17.44 9.87 -3.59
N LYS A 66 18.53 9.38 -4.16
CA LYS A 66 18.65 7.98 -4.62
C LYS A 66 19.06 7.01 -3.49
N LYS A 67 19.19 7.49 -2.26
CA LYS A 67 19.57 6.70 -1.09
C LYS A 67 18.39 5.83 -0.65
N VAL A 68 18.62 4.53 -0.54
CA VAL A 68 17.63 3.54 -0.08
C VAL A 68 17.64 3.44 1.45
N TYR A 69 16.48 3.18 2.05
CA TYR A 69 16.38 2.69 3.42
C TYR A 69 15.43 1.49 3.49
N PHE A 70 15.71 0.58 4.42
CA PHE A 70 14.87 -0.58 4.69
C PHE A 70 13.80 -0.23 5.73
N LEU A 71 12.68 -0.93 5.66
CA LEU A 71 11.58 -0.77 6.59
C LEU A 71 11.02 -2.13 7.01
N GLU A 72 10.71 -2.24 8.29
CA GLU A 72 9.97 -3.37 8.87
C GLU A 72 8.50 -3.00 9.11
N GLU A 73 8.24 -1.70 9.26
CA GLU A 73 6.91 -1.16 9.51
C GLU A 73 6.64 0.05 8.61
N PHE A 74 5.36 0.29 8.34
CA PHE A 74 4.91 1.47 7.62
C PHE A 74 3.67 2.08 8.31
N PRO A 75 3.84 2.87 9.39
CA PRO A 75 2.77 3.20 10.34
C PRO A 75 1.61 4.03 9.76
N ILE A 76 1.76 4.57 8.55
CA ILE A 76 0.65 5.23 7.84
C ILE A 76 -0.17 4.26 6.99
N ALA A 77 0.34 3.07 6.66
CA ALA A 77 -0.42 2.01 5.99
C ALA A 77 -1.54 1.50 6.90
N SER A 78 -2.62 1.00 6.30
CA SER A 78 -3.69 0.35 7.06
C SER A 78 -3.17 -0.74 8.00
N LEU A 79 -3.93 -1.03 9.05
CA LEU A 79 -3.56 -2.04 10.04
C LEU A 79 -3.33 -3.42 9.40
N ILE A 80 -4.16 -3.80 8.43
CA ILE A 80 -4.01 -5.09 7.75
C ILE A 80 -2.72 -5.14 6.92
N ILE A 81 -2.30 -4.03 6.29
CA ILE A 81 -1.01 -3.98 5.59
C ILE A 81 0.14 -4.19 6.60
N ASN A 82 0.18 -3.42 7.68
CA ASN A 82 1.24 -3.54 8.69
C ASN A 82 1.31 -4.95 9.30
N LYS A 83 0.15 -5.57 9.59
CA LYS A 83 0.08 -6.95 10.09
C LYS A 83 0.59 -7.98 9.08
N THR A 84 0.46 -7.72 7.78
CA THR A 84 0.79 -8.68 6.72
C THR A 84 2.24 -8.58 6.23
N MET A 85 2.86 -7.39 6.32
CA MET A 85 4.21 -7.14 5.80
C MET A 85 5.25 -8.13 6.33
N ASN A 86 5.37 -8.27 7.65
CA ASN A 86 6.39 -9.13 8.27
C ASN A 86 6.18 -10.63 8.00
N PRO A 87 4.97 -11.19 8.14
CA PRO A 87 4.71 -12.58 7.74
C PRO A 87 5.02 -12.83 6.25
N LEU A 88 4.59 -11.92 5.36
CA LEU A 88 4.79 -12.08 3.92
C LEU A 88 6.29 -12.14 3.56
N ILE A 89 7.10 -11.20 4.04
CA ILE A 89 8.52 -11.16 3.67
C ILE A 89 9.30 -12.35 4.24
N LYS A 90 8.90 -12.87 5.42
CA LYS A 90 9.46 -14.11 5.99
C LYS A 90 9.17 -15.31 5.09
N MET A 91 7.92 -15.48 4.65
CA MET A 91 7.55 -16.58 3.75
C MET A 91 8.25 -16.48 2.39
N ILE A 92 8.37 -15.26 1.84
CA ILE A 92 9.13 -15.01 0.61
C ILE A 92 10.58 -15.44 0.81
N ASN A 93 11.23 -15.02 1.90
CA ASN A 93 12.64 -15.34 2.14
C ASN A 93 12.93 -16.84 2.27
N ASN A 94 11.96 -17.61 2.77
CA ASN A 94 12.03 -19.07 2.91
C ASN A 94 11.65 -19.84 1.64
N CYS A 95 11.34 -19.16 0.54
CA CYS A 95 10.95 -19.80 -0.72
C CYS A 95 11.68 -19.18 -1.91
N LEU A 96 12.63 -19.91 -2.49
CA LEU A 96 13.42 -19.43 -3.64
C LEU A 96 12.53 -19.04 -4.83
N ALA A 97 11.49 -19.83 -5.13
CA ALA A 97 10.56 -19.55 -6.21
C ALA A 97 9.89 -18.17 -6.07
N LEU A 98 9.58 -17.74 -4.84
CA LEU A 98 8.98 -16.44 -4.53
C LEU A 98 9.99 -15.32 -4.34
N LYS A 99 11.19 -15.61 -3.82
CA LYS A 99 12.24 -14.62 -3.55
C LYS A 99 12.93 -14.16 -4.82
N GLU A 100 13.34 -15.10 -5.66
CA GLU A 100 14.22 -14.86 -6.77
C GLU A 100 13.62 -13.84 -7.77
N LYS A 101 14.39 -12.80 -8.08
CA LYS A 101 14.02 -11.71 -9.02
C LYS A 101 12.72 -10.97 -8.66
N LEU A 102 12.19 -11.11 -7.44
CA LEU A 102 11.14 -10.24 -6.91
C LEU A 102 11.74 -8.85 -6.70
N PHE A 103 11.12 -7.81 -7.27
CA PHE A 103 11.66 -6.44 -7.18
C PHE A 103 10.67 -5.40 -6.65
N SER A 104 9.37 -5.72 -6.61
CA SER A 104 8.36 -4.83 -6.03
C SER A 104 7.21 -5.63 -5.43
N VAL A 105 6.65 -5.10 -4.35
CA VAL A 105 5.41 -5.58 -3.73
C VAL A 105 4.46 -4.40 -3.60
N GLU A 106 3.27 -4.54 -4.18
CA GLU A 106 2.17 -3.60 -4.02
C GLU A 106 1.12 -4.20 -3.07
N PHE A 107 0.66 -3.40 -2.11
CA PHE A 107 -0.45 -3.71 -1.22
C PHE A 107 -1.63 -2.82 -1.55
N LEU A 108 -2.81 -3.41 -1.68
CA LEU A 108 -4.09 -2.74 -1.74
C LEU A 108 -5.00 -3.35 -0.67
N SER A 109 -5.51 -2.53 0.23
CA SER A 109 -6.44 -2.95 1.27
C SER A 109 -7.74 -2.17 1.20
N SER A 110 -8.78 -2.67 1.85
CA SER A 110 -10.02 -1.94 2.08
C SER A 110 -10.33 -1.79 3.57
N GLY A 111 -11.30 -0.94 3.91
CA GLY A 111 -11.78 -0.75 5.29
C GLY A 111 -12.34 -2.01 5.97
N GLN A 112 -12.54 -3.12 5.24
CA GLN A 112 -13.10 -4.39 5.75
C GLN A 112 -12.02 -5.46 5.99
N ASN A 113 -10.77 -5.04 6.20
CA ASN A 113 -9.62 -5.94 6.38
C ASN A 113 -9.38 -6.91 5.22
N LYS A 114 -9.90 -6.63 4.02
CA LYS A 114 -9.51 -7.33 2.80
C LYS A 114 -8.20 -6.76 2.29
N ILE A 115 -7.34 -7.62 1.75
CA ILE A 115 -6.04 -7.24 1.22
C ILE A 115 -5.71 -8.04 -0.05
N LEU A 116 -5.26 -7.31 -1.05
CA LEU A 116 -4.74 -7.79 -2.32
C LEU A 116 -3.26 -7.41 -2.42
N ILE A 117 -2.41 -8.41 -2.62
CA ILE A 117 -0.97 -8.27 -2.70
C ILE A 117 -0.53 -8.56 -4.13
N THR A 118 0.20 -7.65 -4.76
CA THR A 118 0.81 -7.89 -6.07
C THR A 118 2.31 -8.07 -5.91
N LEU A 119 2.82 -9.25 -6.29
CA LEU A 119 4.24 -9.58 -6.33
C LEU A 119 4.75 -9.41 -7.77
N ILE A 120 5.78 -8.58 -7.98
CA ILE A 120 6.26 -8.20 -9.33
C ILE A 120 7.70 -8.66 -9.55
N TYR A 121 7.92 -9.35 -10.67
CA TYR A 121 9.13 -10.11 -10.94
C TYR A 121 9.84 -9.74 -12.23
N HIS A 122 11.17 -9.83 -12.21
CA HIS A 122 12.05 -9.87 -13.39
C HIS A 122 12.37 -11.32 -13.81
N LYS A 123 11.39 -12.22 -13.71
CA LYS A 123 11.46 -13.60 -14.22
C LYS A 123 10.08 -14.09 -14.66
N PRO A 124 9.99 -15.09 -15.57
CA PRO A 124 8.74 -15.78 -15.84
C PRO A 124 8.15 -16.40 -14.57
N LEU A 125 6.82 -16.46 -14.50
CA LEU A 125 6.12 -17.15 -13.40
C LEU A 125 5.74 -18.55 -13.88
N ASN A 126 6.26 -19.57 -13.19
CA ASN A 126 6.06 -20.98 -13.49
C ASN A 126 5.10 -21.65 -12.48
N ASN A 127 4.99 -22.98 -12.56
CA ASN A 127 4.13 -23.74 -11.65
C ASN A 127 4.64 -23.72 -10.20
N ASP A 128 5.96 -23.78 -9.98
CA ASP A 128 6.55 -23.70 -8.63
C ASP A 128 6.20 -22.38 -7.94
N TRP A 129 6.24 -21.27 -8.69
CA TRP A 129 5.79 -19.98 -8.21
C TRP A 129 4.31 -20.03 -7.81
N SER A 130 3.46 -20.64 -8.64
CA SER A 130 2.01 -20.69 -8.40
C SER A 130 1.66 -21.52 -7.16
N LEU A 131 2.31 -22.68 -6.99
CA LEU A 131 2.15 -23.53 -5.80
C LEU A 131 2.61 -22.80 -4.53
N SER A 132 3.77 -22.15 -4.60
CA SER A 132 4.32 -21.42 -3.45
C SER A 132 3.47 -20.21 -3.08
N ALA A 133 2.98 -19.46 -4.08
CA ALA A 133 2.11 -18.31 -3.87
C ALA A 133 0.74 -18.73 -3.31
N GLU A 134 0.18 -19.86 -3.75
CA GLU A 134 -1.08 -20.38 -3.20
C GLU A 134 -0.93 -20.77 -1.72
N ARG A 135 0.24 -21.31 -1.32
CA ARG A 135 0.55 -21.56 0.10
C ARG A 135 0.53 -20.27 0.91
N VAL A 136 1.22 -19.22 0.46
CA VAL A 136 1.20 -17.89 1.10
C VAL A 136 -0.22 -17.35 1.19
N ARG A 137 -1.00 -17.47 0.10
CA ARG A 137 -2.38 -17.00 0.03
C ARG A 137 -3.23 -17.61 1.14
N ARG A 138 -3.14 -18.93 1.32
CA ARG A 138 -3.90 -19.69 2.33
C ARG A 138 -3.41 -19.38 3.73
N GLU A 139 -2.10 -19.42 3.98
CA GLU A 139 -1.54 -19.20 5.32
C GLU A 139 -1.81 -17.78 5.85
N LEU A 140 -1.79 -16.77 4.98
CA LEU A 140 -2.04 -15.38 5.38
C LEU A 140 -3.49 -14.92 5.21
N GLY A 141 -4.36 -15.72 4.56
CA GLY A 141 -5.76 -15.35 4.30
C GLY A 141 -5.91 -14.14 3.38
N VAL A 142 -5.06 -14.02 2.36
CA VAL A 142 -4.96 -12.84 1.46
C VAL A 142 -5.36 -13.19 0.02
N SER A 143 -5.45 -12.21 -0.87
CA SER A 143 -5.44 -12.46 -2.32
C SER A 143 -4.09 -12.05 -2.92
N ILE A 144 -3.61 -12.79 -3.92
CA ILE A 144 -2.28 -12.58 -4.52
C ILE A 144 -2.38 -12.45 -6.04
N ILE A 145 -1.68 -11.47 -6.60
CA ILE A 145 -1.41 -11.37 -8.03
C ILE A 145 0.08 -11.50 -8.26
N GLY A 146 0.48 -12.46 -9.07
CA GLY A 146 1.83 -12.51 -9.65
C GLY A 146 1.88 -11.72 -10.94
N ARG A 147 2.87 -10.85 -11.10
CA ARG A 147 3.15 -10.16 -12.36
C ARG A 147 4.58 -10.34 -12.80
N SER A 148 4.74 -10.62 -14.09
CA SER A 148 6.01 -10.47 -14.80
C SER A 148 5.73 -9.97 -16.21
N ARG A 149 6.77 -9.88 -17.05
CA ARG A 149 6.62 -9.41 -18.43
C ARG A 149 5.57 -10.24 -19.16
N LYS A 150 4.47 -9.61 -19.59
CA LYS A 150 3.33 -10.21 -20.31
C LYS A 150 2.60 -11.36 -19.57
N LYS A 151 2.89 -11.61 -18.29
CA LYS A 151 2.22 -12.65 -17.49
C LYS A 151 1.56 -12.04 -16.26
N LYS A 152 0.30 -12.41 -16.03
CA LYS A 152 -0.47 -12.13 -14.81
C LYS A 152 -1.06 -13.45 -14.33
N ILE A 153 -0.84 -13.79 -13.07
CA ILE A 153 -1.49 -14.92 -12.40
C ILE A 153 -2.28 -14.35 -11.22
N VAL A 154 -3.53 -14.77 -11.07
CA VAL A 154 -4.43 -14.31 -9.99
C VAL A 154 -4.77 -15.51 -9.12
N LEU A 155 -4.57 -15.37 -7.81
CA LEU A 155 -4.92 -16.36 -6.81
C LEU A 155 -5.85 -15.69 -5.79
N GLY A 156 -7.13 -16.08 -5.78
CA GLY A 156 -8.19 -15.37 -5.05
C GLY A 156 -8.79 -14.23 -5.86
N ASP A 157 -9.16 -13.15 -5.19
CA ASP A 157 -9.80 -11.99 -5.83
C ASP A 157 -8.75 -11.09 -6.51
N SER A 158 -9.16 -10.42 -7.58
CA SER A 158 -8.32 -9.41 -8.26
C SER A 158 -8.67 -7.96 -7.90
N PHE A 159 -9.49 -7.81 -6.86
CA PHE A 159 -9.99 -6.54 -6.35
C PHE A 159 -10.11 -6.58 -4.82
N VAL A 160 -10.31 -5.40 -4.23
CA VAL A 160 -10.83 -5.25 -2.87
C VAL A 160 -12.15 -4.48 -2.94
N GLU A 161 -13.05 -4.73 -2.00
CA GLU A 161 -14.31 -4.01 -1.89
C GLU A 161 -14.35 -3.16 -0.62
N GLU A 162 -14.95 -1.99 -0.73
CA GLU A 162 -15.17 -1.06 0.36
C GLU A 162 -16.62 -0.57 0.36
N ASN A 163 -17.30 -0.77 1.49
CA ASN A 163 -18.64 -0.24 1.70
C ASN A 163 -18.50 1.16 2.29
N ILE A 164 -18.99 2.15 1.56
CA ILE A 164 -18.99 3.55 1.99
C ILE A 164 -20.42 3.94 2.27
N LYS A 165 -20.67 4.42 3.50
CA LYS A 165 -21.94 5.04 3.85
C LYS A 165 -21.82 6.55 3.65
N VAL A 166 -22.71 7.13 2.85
CA VAL A 166 -22.81 8.57 2.64
C VAL A 166 -24.24 8.97 2.96
N LYS A 167 -24.43 9.69 4.07
CA LYS A 167 -25.76 9.96 4.64
C LYS A 167 -26.53 8.64 4.83
N ASP A 168 -27.69 8.50 4.20
CA ASP A 168 -28.57 7.34 4.31
C ASP A 168 -28.34 6.28 3.23
N HIS A 169 -27.36 6.48 2.35
CA HIS A 169 -27.06 5.56 1.25
C HIS A 169 -25.78 4.77 1.51
N SER A 170 -25.81 3.50 1.13
CA SER A 170 -24.67 2.59 1.16
C SER A 170 -24.20 2.31 -0.26
N PHE A 171 -22.91 2.50 -0.50
CA PHE A 171 -22.27 2.24 -1.79
C PHE A 171 -21.21 1.16 -1.62
N VAL A 172 -21.07 0.29 -2.63
CA VAL A 172 -20.00 -0.70 -2.70
C VAL A 172 -19.00 -0.25 -3.77
N PHE A 173 -17.78 0.04 -3.36
CA PHE A 173 -16.69 0.41 -4.26
C PHE A 173 -15.75 -0.78 -4.44
N ARG A 174 -15.62 -1.24 -5.68
CA ARG A 174 -14.68 -2.29 -6.05
C ARG A 174 -13.43 -1.68 -6.67
N THR A 175 -12.29 -1.84 -6.01
CA THR A 175 -11.01 -1.30 -6.46
C THR A 175 -10.10 -2.41 -6.95
N THR A 176 -9.66 -2.31 -8.21
CA THR A 176 -8.65 -3.20 -8.80
C THR A 176 -7.28 -2.53 -8.83
N ARG A 177 -6.23 -3.30 -9.11
CA ARG A 177 -4.88 -2.74 -9.31
C ARG A 177 -4.86 -1.77 -10.50
N GLY A 178 -4.36 -0.56 -10.27
CA GLY A 178 -4.10 0.45 -11.33
C GLY A 178 -5.21 1.49 -11.48
N VAL A 179 -6.35 1.30 -10.81
CA VAL A 179 -7.39 2.32 -10.72
C VAL A 179 -7.00 3.37 -9.68
N PHE A 180 -7.17 4.64 -10.00
CA PHE A 180 -7.04 5.70 -9.01
C PHE A 180 -8.14 5.56 -7.96
N TYR A 181 -7.74 5.41 -6.71
CA TYR A 181 -8.63 5.32 -5.57
C TYR A 181 -8.07 6.25 -4.49
N SER A 182 -8.94 7.02 -3.82
CA SER A 182 -8.49 7.85 -2.71
C SER A 182 -7.75 6.96 -1.71
N ALA A 183 -6.53 7.33 -1.34
CA ALA A 183 -5.79 6.54 -0.36
C ALA A 183 -6.41 6.63 1.05
N LYS A 184 -7.46 7.45 1.25
CA LYS A 184 -8.07 7.82 2.52
C LYS A 184 -9.61 7.80 2.40
N PHE A 185 -10.27 7.04 3.27
CA PHE A 185 -11.73 7.14 3.48
C PHE A 185 -12.02 7.67 4.87
N LYS A 186 -13.00 8.56 4.93
CA LYS A 186 -13.62 9.00 6.17
C LYS A 186 -15.11 8.80 5.93
N ASN A 187 -15.76 8.00 6.77
CA ASN A 187 -17.22 8.05 6.87
C ASN A 187 -17.54 9.46 7.38
N GLN A 188 -18.18 10.28 6.55
CA GLN A 188 -18.77 11.55 6.93
C GLN A 188 -20.27 11.43 6.77
#